data_AF-A0AAD5G4L0-F1
#
_entry.id   AF-A0AAD5G4L0-F1
#
_cell.length_a   1.000
_cell.length_b   1.000
_cell.length_c   1.000
_cell.angle_alpha   90.00
_cell.angle_beta   90.00
_cell.angle_gamma   90.00
#
_symmetry.space_group_name_H-M   'P 1'
#
loop_
_entity.id
_entity.type
_entity.pdbx_description
1 polymer ?
#
loop_
_entity_poly.entity_id
_entity_poly.type
_entity_poly.pdbx_seq_one_letter_code
_entity_poly.pdbx_strand_id
1 'polypeptide(L)'
;MSKYEVDKIIRGPPDSEPKDKVATTSEVGKRNYSSRVLFIAAEMGNTKFIVELLRQYPELVWKLNDNHQNIFHVAVSHRQEGVYNLLYEIGMLDLIASSKDLDGNTMLHLAAMSPKNNRLQEISGVALQMQRELLWYKEVKSKVPPSYQERKNNAGLRPHELFTMHHKDLMSASEKWMKDTASQCMVVAALIATIVFAAAFTVPGGYHQDHGIPFFIHRKAFIVFVIADAVSLTFATSSILMFLYILTSRYAEEDFLESLPKKLMRGLAALFLSIFAMMVAFSASFFVLYHNKLIWVPVVITAFASLPVILYARHEYGLLIDVYHSTYGSKDLFKPKKRVLYK
;
A
#
# COMPACT_ATOMS: atom_id res chain seq x y z
N MET A 1 -17.03 6.39 40.58
CA MET A 1 -17.32 7.50 39.65
C MET A 1 -18.81 7.53 39.42
N SER A 2 -19.48 8.63 39.75
CA SER A 2 -20.93 8.73 39.60
C SER A 2 -21.32 8.80 38.12
N LYS A 3 -22.54 8.37 37.78
CA LYS A 3 -23.09 8.51 36.42
C LYS A 3 -22.96 9.95 35.90
N TYR A 4 -23.12 10.93 36.80
CA TYR A 4 -22.95 12.35 36.51
C TYR A 4 -21.51 12.72 36.13
N GLU A 5 -20.50 12.16 36.81
CA GLU A 5 -19.09 12.40 36.49
C GLU A 5 -18.70 11.75 35.15
N VAL A 6 -19.18 10.53 34.89
CA VAL A 6 -18.96 9.85 33.61
C VAL A 6 -19.58 10.66 32.47
N ASP A 7 -20.80 11.15 32.66
CA ASP A 7 -21.46 12.05 31.71
C ASP A 7 -20.68 13.35 31.49
N LYS A 8 -20.09 13.93 32.55
CA LYS A 8 -19.31 15.17 32.44
C LYS A 8 -18.01 14.98 31.65
N ILE A 9 -17.36 13.81 31.79
CA ILE A 9 -16.19 13.46 30.97
C ILE A 9 -16.60 13.19 29.51
N ILE A 10 -17.75 12.53 29.30
CA ILE A 10 -18.33 12.28 27.96
C ILE A 10 -18.71 13.59 27.24
N ARG A 11 -19.14 14.63 27.98
CA ARG A 11 -19.61 15.92 27.42
C ARG A 11 -18.51 16.75 26.75
N GLY A 12 -17.27 16.69 27.23
CA GLY A 12 -16.21 17.63 26.84
C GLY A 12 -16.53 19.10 27.17
N PRO A 13 -15.56 20.03 27.03
CA PRO A 13 -15.85 21.46 27.15
C PRO A 13 -16.66 21.96 25.94
N PRO A 14 -17.58 22.91 26.11
CA PRO A 14 -18.35 23.46 25.00
C PRO A 14 -17.48 24.31 24.07
N ASP A 15 -17.65 24.14 22.76
CA ASP A 15 -17.07 25.02 21.74
C ASP A 15 -17.70 26.42 21.85
N SER A 16 -16.89 27.48 21.82
CA SER A 16 -17.38 28.87 21.85
C SER A 16 -18.12 29.20 20.56
N GLU A 17 -19.43 29.46 20.64
CA GLU A 17 -20.25 29.90 19.51
C GLU A 17 -19.76 31.26 18.94
N PRO A 18 -19.85 31.48 17.61
CA PRO A 18 -19.62 32.79 17.01
C PRO A 18 -20.71 33.76 17.45
N LYS A 19 -20.32 34.94 17.93
CA LYS A 19 -21.22 36.06 18.17
C LYS A 19 -21.78 36.51 16.83
N ASP A 20 -23.08 36.28 16.64
CA ASP A 20 -24.05 37.16 15.96
C ASP A 20 -25.14 36.31 15.28
N LYS A 21 -26.26 36.10 16.00
CA LYS A 21 -27.62 36.10 15.44
C LYS A 21 -28.64 36.13 16.57
N VAL A 22 -29.50 37.15 16.48
CA VAL A 22 -30.56 37.53 17.41
C VAL A 22 -31.61 36.42 17.53
N ALA A 23 -32.08 36.22 18.76
CA ALA A 23 -33.02 35.21 19.18
C ALA A 23 -34.41 35.37 18.54
N THR A 24 -34.95 34.28 18.01
CA THR A 24 -36.39 34.02 17.94
C THR A 24 -36.68 32.66 18.56
N THR A 25 -37.45 32.70 19.65
CA THR A 25 -37.95 31.57 20.42
C THR A 25 -38.86 30.68 19.59
N SER A 26 -38.43 29.46 19.32
CA SER A 26 -39.26 28.33 18.89
C SER A 26 -38.53 27.05 19.28
N GLU A 27 -39.15 26.27 20.17
CA GLU A 27 -38.80 24.91 20.62
C GLU A 27 -37.31 24.52 20.61
N VAL A 28 -36.67 24.60 21.78
CA VAL A 28 -35.36 23.99 22.01
C VAL A 28 -35.54 22.45 21.99
N GLY A 29 -35.48 21.88 20.78
CA GLY A 29 -35.35 20.44 20.59
C GLY A 29 -34.16 19.93 21.39
N LYS A 30 -34.37 18.87 22.18
CA LYS A 30 -33.33 18.15 22.93
C LYS A 30 -32.12 17.88 22.02
N ARG A 31 -31.06 18.70 22.09
CA ARG A 31 -29.78 18.38 21.44
C ARG A 31 -29.21 17.12 22.12
N ASN A 32 -29.10 16.06 21.32
CA ASN A 32 -28.94 14.68 21.77
C ASN A 32 -27.44 14.29 21.74
N TYR A 33 -26.66 14.74 22.73
CA TYR A 33 -25.18 14.71 22.69
C TYR A 33 -24.52 13.34 22.97
N SER A 34 -25.27 12.34 23.44
CA SER A 34 -24.72 11.02 23.81
C SER A 34 -24.13 10.23 22.63
N SER A 35 -24.51 10.53 21.38
CA SER A 35 -24.04 9.79 20.21
C SER A 35 -22.74 10.33 19.62
N ARG A 36 -22.30 11.54 19.99
CA ARG A 36 -21.10 12.17 19.42
C ARG A 36 -19.84 11.35 19.72
N VAL A 37 -19.73 10.76 20.92
CA VAL A 37 -18.60 9.90 21.31
C VAL A 37 -18.54 8.62 20.47
N LEU A 38 -19.69 8.01 20.15
CA LEU A 38 -19.75 6.83 19.28
C LEU A 38 -19.20 7.15 17.88
N PHE A 39 -19.60 8.29 17.30
CA PHE A 39 -19.11 8.70 15.97
C PHE A 39 -17.64 9.11 15.97
N ILE A 40 -17.14 9.78 17.02
CA ILE A 40 -15.71 10.06 17.18
C ILE A 40 -14.91 8.76 17.27
N ALA A 41 -15.41 7.77 18.02
CA ALA A 41 -14.76 6.46 18.08
C ALA A 41 -14.74 5.78 16.70
N ALA A 42 -15.81 5.92 15.90
CA ALA A 42 -15.87 5.39 14.54
C ALA A 42 -14.90 6.11 13.60
N GLU A 43 -14.79 7.43 13.70
CA GLU A 43 -13.86 8.27 12.96
C GLU A 43 -12.40 7.91 13.25
N MET A 44 -12.09 7.64 14.52
CA MET A 44 -10.75 7.30 15.00
C MET A 44 -10.40 5.82 14.88
N GLY A 45 -11.33 4.97 14.43
CA GLY A 45 -11.11 3.52 14.31
C GLY A 45 -10.99 2.79 15.64
N ASN A 46 -11.55 3.32 16.72
CA ASN A 46 -11.52 2.66 18.03
C ASN A 46 -12.53 1.50 18.10
N THR A 47 -12.24 0.44 17.34
CA THR A 47 -13.11 -0.74 17.18
C THR A 47 -13.40 -1.42 18.52
N LYS A 48 -12.42 -1.48 19.43
CA LYS A 48 -12.59 -2.12 20.74
C LYS A 48 -13.68 -1.42 21.56
N PHE A 49 -13.65 -0.09 21.61
CA PHE A 49 -14.66 0.69 22.32
C PHE A 49 -16.05 0.50 21.69
N ILE A 50 -16.14 0.58 20.36
CA ILE A 50 -17.41 0.41 19.64
C ILE A 50 -18.00 -0.98 19.88
N VAL A 51 -17.19 -2.03 19.79
CA VAL A 51 -17.63 -3.41 20.06
C VAL A 51 -18.21 -3.54 21.47
N GLU A 52 -17.52 -3.00 22.48
CA GLU A 52 -17.98 -3.10 23.86
C GLU A 52 -19.28 -2.32 24.09
N LEU A 53 -19.42 -1.16 23.45
CA LEU A 53 -20.63 -0.35 23.51
C LEU A 53 -21.82 -1.05 22.80
N LEU A 54 -21.60 -1.60 21.61
CA LEU A 54 -22.64 -2.28 20.83
C LEU A 54 -23.12 -3.59 21.48
N ARG A 55 -22.29 -4.24 22.31
CA ARG A 55 -22.73 -5.39 23.10
C ARG A 55 -23.72 -5.03 24.18
N GLN A 56 -23.53 -3.87 24.81
CA GLN A 56 -24.42 -3.39 25.88
C GLN A 56 -25.67 -2.70 25.32
N TYR A 57 -25.50 -2.01 24.18
CA TYR A 57 -26.54 -1.20 23.55
C TYR A 57 -26.58 -1.45 22.02
N PRO A 58 -27.12 -2.60 21.56
CA PRO A 58 -27.16 -2.97 20.15
C PRO A 58 -27.93 -1.98 19.25
N GLU A 59 -28.88 -1.25 19.81
CA GLU A 59 -29.68 -0.24 19.11
C GLU A 59 -28.85 0.93 18.58
N LEU A 60 -27.65 1.15 19.15
CA LEU A 60 -26.75 2.23 18.73
C LEU A 60 -26.22 2.05 17.31
N VAL A 61 -26.30 0.85 16.74
CA VAL A 61 -26.00 0.60 15.32
C VAL A 61 -26.86 1.49 14.41
N TRP A 62 -28.10 1.79 14.81
CA TRP A 62 -29.06 2.60 14.05
C TRP A 62 -28.96 4.09 14.32
N LYS A 63 -28.11 4.50 15.25
CA LYS A 63 -27.97 5.91 15.58
C LYS A 63 -27.37 6.64 14.39
N LEU A 64 -27.94 7.80 14.09
CA LEU A 64 -27.45 8.71 13.05
C LEU A 64 -26.84 9.94 13.71
N ASN A 65 -25.76 10.46 13.09
CA ASN A 65 -25.17 11.74 13.45
C ASN A 65 -25.96 12.89 12.80
N ASP A 66 -25.48 14.12 13.01
CA ASP A 66 -26.10 15.33 12.46
C ASP A 66 -26.12 15.37 10.92
N ASN A 67 -25.27 14.56 10.26
CA ASN A 67 -25.23 14.40 8.81
C ASN A 67 -26.08 13.24 8.29
N HIS A 68 -26.95 12.65 9.12
CA HIS A 68 -27.70 11.41 8.83
C HIS A 68 -26.83 10.19 8.49
N GLN A 69 -25.61 10.13 9.03
CA GLN A 69 -24.68 9.02 8.84
C GLN A 69 -24.71 8.09 10.06
N ASN A 70 -24.79 6.79 9.81
CA ASN A 70 -24.49 5.75 10.82
C ASN A 70 -22.96 5.56 10.99
N ILE A 71 -22.57 4.76 11.98
CA ILE A 71 -21.15 4.51 12.30
C ILE A 71 -20.36 3.91 11.14
N PHE A 72 -21.01 3.20 10.21
CA PHE A 72 -20.35 2.58 9.07
C PHE A 72 -20.08 3.56 7.95
N HIS A 73 -20.97 4.52 7.71
CA HIS A 73 -20.69 5.64 6.80
C HIS A 73 -19.45 6.41 7.27
N VAL A 74 -19.37 6.71 8.57
CA VAL A 74 -18.21 7.38 9.17
C VAL A 74 -16.95 6.52 9.02
N ALA A 75 -17.03 5.24 9.40
CA ALA A 75 -15.91 4.32 9.25
C ALA A 75 -15.40 4.24 7.80
N VAL A 76 -16.31 4.23 6.83
CA VAL A 76 -15.97 4.13 5.41
C VAL A 76 -15.34 5.40 4.87
N SER A 77 -15.89 6.57 5.22
CA SER A 77 -15.31 7.86 4.85
C SER A 77 -13.89 8.05 5.42
N HIS A 78 -13.61 7.47 6.59
CA HIS A 78 -12.33 7.59 7.28
C HIS A 78 -11.39 6.37 7.11
N ARG A 79 -11.72 5.40 6.25
CA ARG A 79 -10.92 4.18 5.99
C ARG A 79 -10.66 3.32 7.23
N GLN A 80 -11.64 3.25 8.14
CA GLN A 80 -11.53 2.53 9.41
C GLN A 80 -11.99 1.07 9.25
N GLU A 81 -11.07 0.24 8.74
CA GLU A 81 -11.27 -1.18 8.45
C GLU A 81 -11.86 -1.97 9.63
N GLY A 82 -11.31 -1.78 10.83
CA GLY A 82 -11.78 -2.52 12.01
C GLY A 82 -13.26 -2.27 12.33
N VAL A 83 -13.74 -1.04 12.14
CA VAL A 83 -15.14 -0.68 12.37
C VAL A 83 -16.03 -1.14 11.21
N TYR A 84 -15.57 -0.97 9.97
CA TYR A 84 -16.24 -1.50 8.78
C TYR A 84 -16.44 -3.03 8.87
N ASN A 85 -15.43 -3.73 9.35
CA ASN A 85 -15.45 -5.19 9.49
C ASN A 85 -16.55 -5.72 10.43
N LEU A 86 -17.14 -4.88 11.29
CA LEU A 86 -18.29 -5.25 12.11
C LEU A 86 -19.57 -5.48 11.28
N LEU A 87 -19.66 -4.94 10.05
CA LEU A 87 -20.78 -5.22 9.13
C LEU A 87 -20.96 -6.71 8.86
N TYR A 88 -19.86 -7.47 8.85
CA TYR A 88 -19.87 -8.91 8.60
C TYR A 88 -20.56 -9.71 9.71
N GLU A 89 -20.64 -9.15 10.91
CA GLU A 89 -21.24 -9.82 12.07
C GLU A 89 -22.70 -9.43 12.26
N ILE A 90 -23.07 -8.20 11.94
CA ILE A 90 -24.41 -7.65 12.22
C ILE A 90 -25.48 -8.19 11.26
N GLY A 91 -25.10 -8.67 10.06
CA GLY A 91 -26.02 -9.38 9.15
C GLY A 91 -27.09 -8.49 8.50
N MET A 92 -26.97 -7.16 8.58
CA MET A 92 -27.99 -6.20 8.11
C MET A 92 -27.44 -5.27 7.01
N LEU A 93 -26.61 -5.84 6.15
CA LEU A 93 -25.88 -5.14 5.09
C LEU A 93 -26.81 -4.38 4.13
N ASP A 94 -27.97 -4.94 3.76
CA ASP A 94 -28.90 -4.31 2.83
C ASP A 94 -29.51 -3.02 3.38
N LEU A 95 -29.83 -2.99 4.68
CA LEU A 95 -30.39 -1.80 5.34
C LEU A 95 -29.33 -0.69 5.42
N ILE A 96 -28.09 -1.07 5.75
CA ILE A 96 -26.97 -0.14 5.82
C ILE A 96 -26.57 0.37 4.43
N ALA A 97 -26.55 -0.50 3.41
CA ALA A 97 -26.19 -0.14 2.04
C ALA A 97 -27.23 0.78 1.37
N SER A 98 -28.50 0.67 1.76
CA SER A 98 -29.59 1.50 1.24
C SER A 98 -29.69 2.88 1.90
N SER A 99 -29.10 3.04 3.09
CA SER A 99 -29.11 4.30 3.83
C SER A 99 -28.29 5.40 3.16
N LYS A 100 -28.68 6.65 3.39
CA LYS A 100 -28.11 7.84 2.77
C LYS A 100 -27.82 8.92 3.81
N ASP A 101 -26.78 9.68 3.58
CA ASP A 101 -26.54 10.93 4.30
C ASP A 101 -27.39 12.10 3.74
N LEU A 102 -27.21 13.29 4.32
CA LEU A 102 -27.90 14.53 3.90
C LEU A 102 -27.68 14.87 2.42
N ASP A 103 -26.51 14.56 1.87
CA ASP A 103 -26.13 14.83 0.49
C ASP A 103 -26.59 13.72 -0.47
N GLY A 104 -27.34 12.75 0.04
CA GLY A 104 -27.83 11.61 -0.71
C GLY A 104 -26.75 10.58 -1.04
N ASN A 105 -25.58 10.68 -0.41
CA ASN A 105 -24.47 9.74 -0.58
C ASN A 105 -24.79 8.45 0.17
N THR A 106 -24.61 7.33 -0.52
CA THR A 106 -24.54 6.01 0.11
C THR A 106 -23.12 5.77 0.65
N MET A 107 -22.96 4.71 1.43
CA MET A 107 -21.64 4.21 1.84
C MET A 107 -20.64 4.10 0.66
N LEU A 108 -21.10 3.69 -0.52
CA LEU A 108 -20.24 3.57 -1.70
C LEU A 108 -19.76 4.92 -2.24
N HIS A 109 -20.58 5.97 -2.15
CA HIS A 109 -20.15 7.34 -2.47
C HIS A 109 -19.10 7.83 -1.46
N LEU A 110 -19.27 7.54 -0.17
CA LEU A 110 -18.28 7.91 0.85
C LEU A 110 -16.95 7.15 0.69
N ALA A 111 -17.00 5.90 0.21
CA ALA A 111 -15.80 5.16 -0.18
C ALA A 111 -15.13 5.76 -1.42
N ALA A 112 -15.88 6.46 -2.26
CA ALA A 112 -15.39 7.11 -3.47
C ALA A 112 -14.72 8.47 -3.23
N MET A 113 -15.06 9.13 -2.13
CA MET A 113 -14.45 10.40 -1.75
C MET A 113 -13.08 10.19 -1.11
N SER A 114 -12.13 11.09 -1.38
CA SER A 114 -10.82 11.08 -0.72
C SER A 114 -10.97 11.29 0.80
N PRO A 115 -10.20 10.58 1.64
CA PRO A 115 -10.28 10.75 3.09
C PRO A 115 -9.87 12.17 3.50
N LYS A 116 -10.63 12.79 4.42
CA LYS A 116 -10.38 14.16 4.90
C LYS A 116 -9.04 14.34 5.62
N ASN A 117 -8.51 13.26 6.20
CA ASN A 117 -7.21 13.25 6.86
C ASN A 117 -6.20 12.52 5.98
N ASN A 118 -5.23 13.27 5.43
CA ASN A 118 -4.07 12.79 4.66
C ASN A 118 -3.08 11.94 5.49
N ARG A 119 -3.54 11.11 6.43
CA ARG A 119 -2.68 10.24 7.26
C ARG A 119 -1.91 9.18 6.47
N LEU A 120 -2.15 9.05 5.17
CA LEU A 120 -1.46 8.12 4.28
C LEU A 120 -0.16 8.69 3.67
N GLN A 121 0.30 9.86 4.10
CA GLN A 121 1.58 10.42 3.63
C GLN A 121 2.82 9.67 4.12
N GLU A 122 2.73 8.77 5.09
CA GLU A 122 3.94 8.33 5.78
C GLU A 122 4.67 7.11 5.20
N ILE A 123 4.04 6.15 4.51
CA ILE A 123 4.81 4.95 4.07
C ILE A 123 4.28 4.39 2.75
N SER A 124 5.21 4.14 1.82
CA SER A 124 5.11 3.25 0.65
C SER A 124 4.75 3.85 -0.74
N GLY A 125 4.66 5.17 -0.87
CA GLY A 125 4.62 5.85 -2.17
C GLY A 125 3.21 6.03 -2.76
N VAL A 126 3.01 7.14 -3.47
CA VAL A 126 1.69 7.60 -3.98
C VAL A 126 0.92 6.54 -4.78
N ALA A 127 1.64 5.67 -5.51
CA ALA A 127 1.01 4.60 -6.28
C ALA A 127 0.38 3.50 -5.42
N LEU A 128 0.97 3.18 -4.26
CA LEU A 128 0.37 2.22 -3.33
C LEU A 128 -0.80 2.84 -2.56
N GLN A 129 -0.76 4.16 -2.32
CA GLN A 129 -1.93 4.88 -1.82
C GLN A 129 -3.10 4.77 -2.82
N MET A 130 -2.85 5.00 -4.11
CA MET A 130 -3.88 4.83 -5.15
C MET A 130 -4.41 3.38 -5.20
N GLN A 131 -3.52 2.39 -5.14
CA GLN A 131 -3.91 0.98 -5.06
C GLN A 131 -4.83 0.72 -3.86
N ARG A 132 -4.50 1.28 -2.68
CA ARG A 132 -5.26 1.10 -1.45
C ARG A 132 -6.65 1.72 -1.54
N GLU A 133 -6.77 2.92 -2.09
CA GLU A 133 -8.06 3.59 -2.31
C GLU A 133 -8.96 2.80 -3.27
N LEU A 134 -8.38 2.26 -4.36
CA LEU A 134 -9.11 1.41 -5.30
C LEU A 134 -9.56 0.09 -4.65
N LEU A 135 -8.70 -0.54 -3.84
CA LEU A 135 -9.04 -1.76 -3.10
C LEU A 135 -10.18 -1.51 -2.10
N TRP A 136 -10.10 -0.42 -1.34
CA TRP A 136 -11.14 0.02 -0.42
C TRP A 136 -12.48 0.23 -1.15
N TYR A 137 -12.46 0.97 -2.26
CA TYR A 137 -13.65 1.21 -3.08
C TYR A 137 -14.23 -0.10 -3.65
N LYS A 138 -13.41 -1.00 -4.19
CA LYS A 138 -13.87 -2.29 -4.72
C LYS A 138 -14.44 -3.19 -3.63
N GLU A 139 -13.86 -3.19 -2.44
CA GLU A 139 -14.40 -3.94 -1.30
C GLU A 139 -15.81 -3.46 -0.95
N VAL A 140 -15.98 -2.15 -0.71
CA VAL A 140 -17.29 -1.57 -0.39
C VAL A 140 -18.28 -1.82 -1.52
N LYS A 141 -17.86 -1.65 -2.78
CA LYS A 141 -18.68 -1.93 -3.97
C LYS A 141 -19.17 -3.38 -4.00
N SER A 142 -18.32 -4.34 -3.65
CA SER A 142 -18.67 -5.77 -3.65
C SER A 142 -19.80 -6.13 -2.67
N LYS A 143 -19.98 -5.31 -1.62
CA LYS A 143 -21.00 -5.51 -0.58
C LYS A 143 -22.30 -4.76 -0.85
N VAL A 144 -22.24 -3.73 -1.68
CA VAL A 144 -23.42 -2.92 -1.99
C VAL A 144 -24.18 -3.59 -3.15
N PRO A 145 -25.48 -3.90 -2.99
CA PRO A 145 -26.28 -4.50 -4.06
C PRO A 145 -26.21 -3.69 -5.37
N PRO A 146 -26.25 -4.34 -6.55
CA PRO A 146 -26.09 -3.67 -7.85
C PRO A 146 -27.04 -2.48 -8.07
N SER A 147 -28.28 -2.55 -7.55
CA SER A 147 -29.27 -1.48 -7.62
C SER A 147 -28.82 -0.17 -6.96
N TYR A 148 -27.94 -0.24 -5.96
CA TYR A 148 -27.40 0.92 -5.26
C TYR A 148 -26.05 1.40 -5.83
N GLN A 149 -25.39 0.61 -6.66
CA GLN A 149 -24.10 0.98 -7.28
C GLN A 149 -24.25 2.07 -8.35
N GLU A 150 -25.37 2.08 -9.05
CA GLU A 150 -25.68 3.07 -10.10
C GLU A 150 -26.49 4.27 -9.58
N ARG A 151 -26.79 4.30 -8.28
CA ARG A 151 -27.61 5.36 -7.68
C ARG A 151 -26.83 6.66 -7.65
N LYS A 152 -27.49 7.75 -8.01
CA LYS A 152 -26.91 9.11 -7.97
C LYS A 152 -27.13 9.75 -6.60
N ASN A 153 -26.15 10.54 -6.16
CA ASN A 153 -26.31 11.44 -5.01
C ASN A 153 -27.08 12.71 -5.40
N ASN A 154 -27.24 13.67 -4.46
CA ASN A 154 -27.97 14.92 -4.72
C ASN A 154 -27.30 15.80 -5.80
N ALA A 155 -26.00 15.63 -6.03
CA ALA A 155 -25.26 16.28 -7.10
C ALA A 155 -25.41 15.58 -8.47
N GLY A 156 -26.17 14.48 -8.55
CA GLY A 156 -26.40 13.75 -9.79
C GLY A 156 -25.25 12.84 -10.22
N LEU A 157 -24.25 12.64 -9.36
CA LEU A 157 -23.05 11.83 -9.63
C LEU A 157 -23.24 10.40 -9.14
N ARG A 158 -22.75 9.43 -9.91
CA ARG A 158 -22.61 8.04 -9.47
C ARG A 158 -21.35 7.87 -8.61
N PRO A 159 -21.27 6.82 -7.77
CA PRO A 159 -20.09 6.58 -6.95
C PRO A 159 -18.79 6.42 -7.75
N HIS A 160 -18.83 5.80 -8.93
CA HIS A 160 -17.62 5.61 -9.74
C HIS A 160 -17.15 6.94 -10.36
N GLU A 161 -18.07 7.75 -10.87
CA GLU A 161 -17.76 9.10 -11.38
C GLU A 161 -17.15 9.96 -10.28
N LEU A 162 -17.70 9.88 -9.07
CA LEU A 162 -17.17 10.56 -7.90
C LEU A 162 -15.76 10.08 -7.55
N PHE A 163 -15.48 8.77 -7.64
CA PHE A 163 -14.15 8.20 -7.38
C PHE A 163 -13.12 8.77 -8.35
N THR A 164 -13.40 8.70 -9.65
CA THR A 164 -12.52 9.23 -10.71
C THR A 164 -12.24 10.71 -10.51
N MET A 165 -13.25 11.51 -10.16
CA MET A 165 -13.06 12.95 -9.92
C MET A 165 -12.18 13.23 -8.69
N HIS A 166 -12.46 12.58 -7.56
CA HIS A 166 -11.74 12.82 -6.30
C HIS A 166 -10.30 12.28 -6.28
N HIS A 167 -10.00 11.26 -7.08
CA HIS A 167 -8.68 10.62 -7.13
C HIS A 167 -7.86 10.96 -8.37
N LYS A 168 -8.31 11.90 -9.22
CA LYS A 168 -7.63 12.30 -10.45
C LYS A 168 -6.18 12.75 -10.21
N ASP A 169 -5.97 13.63 -9.23
CA ASP A 169 -4.65 14.17 -8.91
C ASP A 169 -3.73 13.10 -8.33
N LEU A 170 -4.26 12.24 -7.45
CA LEU A 170 -3.54 11.10 -6.90
C LEU A 170 -3.11 10.11 -7.99
N MET A 171 -3.98 9.86 -8.96
CA MET A 171 -3.69 8.97 -10.08
C MET A 171 -2.60 9.54 -11.00
N SER A 172 -2.67 10.84 -11.32
CA SER A 172 -1.63 11.52 -12.10
C SER A 172 -0.29 11.51 -11.37
N ALA A 173 -0.28 11.79 -10.06
CA ALA A 173 0.92 11.71 -9.24
C ALA A 173 1.47 10.28 -9.17
N SER A 174 0.60 9.28 -9.08
CA SER A 174 0.95 7.85 -9.05
C SER A 174 1.57 7.38 -10.37
N GLU A 175 0.97 7.77 -11.49
CA GLU A 175 1.51 7.50 -12.83
C GLU A 175 2.91 8.10 -12.98
N LYS A 176 3.06 9.38 -12.62
CA LYS A 176 4.36 10.06 -12.67
C LYS A 176 5.39 9.35 -11.81
N TRP A 177 5.06 9.07 -10.54
CA TRP A 177 5.96 8.39 -9.62
C TRP A 177 6.39 7.02 -10.13
N MET A 178 5.47 6.22 -10.68
CA MET A 178 5.80 4.91 -11.24
C MET A 178 6.70 5.02 -12.47
N LYS A 179 6.45 5.99 -13.37
CA LYS A 179 7.29 6.23 -14.55
C LYS A 179 8.70 6.68 -14.15
N ASP A 180 8.80 7.61 -13.22
CA ASP A 180 10.09 8.13 -12.72
C ASP A 180 10.89 7.00 -12.05
N THR A 181 10.25 6.21 -11.18
CA THR A 181 10.88 5.06 -10.51
C THR A 181 11.33 4.00 -11.53
N ALA A 182 10.46 3.63 -12.48
CA ALA A 182 10.80 2.64 -13.51
C ALA A 182 11.96 3.11 -14.39
N SER A 183 12.00 4.39 -14.76
CA SER A 183 13.10 4.98 -15.53
C SER A 183 14.43 4.92 -14.77
N GLN A 184 14.44 5.33 -13.49
CA GLN A 184 15.63 5.30 -12.65
C GLN A 184 16.16 3.87 -12.46
N CYS A 185 15.29 2.93 -12.09
CA CYS A 185 15.69 1.54 -11.89
C CYS A 185 16.14 0.88 -13.21
N MET A 186 15.53 1.22 -14.34
CA MET A 186 15.96 0.74 -15.66
C MET A 186 17.39 1.21 -15.99
N VAL A 187 17.74 2.47 -15.68
CA VAL A 187 19.11 2.97 -15.86
C VAL A 187 20.10 2.18 -15.00
N VAL A 188 19.79 1.92 -13.72
CA VAL A 188 20.64 1.11 -12.84
C VAL A 188 20.80 -0.31 -13.39
N ALA A 189 19.71 -0.94 -13.83
CA ALA A 189 19.74 -2.27 -14.44
C ALA A 189 20.59 -2.31 -15.72
N ALA A 190 20.49 -1.29 -16.57
CA ALA A 190 21.30 -1.17 -17.79
C ALA A 190 22.80 -0.99 -17.51
N LEU A 191 23.15 -0.21 -16.49
CA LEU A 191 24.54 -0.07 -16.03
C LEU A 191 25.09 -1.41 -15.55
N ILE A 192 24.33 -2.16 -14.72
CA ILE A 192 24.73 -3.49 -14.27
C ILE A 192 24.90 -4.44 -15.45
N ALA A 193 23.93 -4.49 -16.36
CA ALA A 193 24.01 -5.34 -17.54
C ALA A 193 25.26 -5.03 -18.38
N THR A 194 25.60 -3.75 -18.52
CA THR A 194 26.80 -3.32 -19.28
C THR A 194 28.09 -3.76 -18.60
N ILE A 195 28.20 -3.55 -17.28
CA ILE A 195 29.40 -3.92 -16.49
C ILE A 195 29.61 -5.44 -16.52
N VAL A 196 28.55 -6.20 -16.30
CA VAL A 196 28.56 -7.67 -16.24
C VAL A 196 28.83 -8.24 -17.63
N PHE A 197 28.19 -7.71 -18.68
CA PHE A 197 28.48 -8.12 -20.06
C PHE A 197 29.96 -7.89 -20.43
N ALA A 198 30.54 -6.75 -20.03
CA ALA A 198 31.97 -6.51 -20.23
C ALA A 198 32.83 -7.51 -19.44
N ALA A 199 32.47 -7.81 -18.18
CA ALA A 199 33.18 -8.76 -17.33
C ALA A 199 33.16 -10.20 -17.90
N ALA A 200 32.07 -10.60 -18.58
CA ALA A 200 31.96 -11.89 -19.25
C ALA A 200 33.03 -12.13 -20.33
N PHE A 201 33.46 -11.06 -21.04
CA PHE A 201 34.48 -11.12 -22.09
C PHE A 201 35.86 -10.64 -21.64
N THR A 202 35.94 -10.00 -20.48
CA THR A 202 37.21 -9.53 -19.87
C THR A 202 37.49 -10.31 -18.59
N VAL A 203 37.50 -11.64 -18.73
CA VAL A 203 37.54 -12.55 -17.57
C VAL A 203 38.77 -12.34 -16.70
N PRO A 204 38.66 -12.55 -15.38
CA PRO A 204 39.78 -12.42 -14.45
C PRO A 204 40.91 -13.38 -14.83
N GLY A 205 42.13 -12.85 -15.02
CA GLY A 205 43.30 -13.63 -15.45
C GLY A 205 43.49 -13.76 -16.97
N GLY A 206 42.52 -13.31 -17.77
CA GLY A 206 42.61 -13.32 -19.23
C GLY A 206 42.55 -14.71 -19.87
N TYR A 207 42.92 -14.75 -21.15
CA TYR A 207 42.87 -15.95 -22.00
C TYR A 207 44.27 -16.40 -22.37
N HIS A 208 44.47 -17.70 -22.56
CA HIS A 208 45.70 -18.21 -23.14
C HIS A 208 45.83 -17.78 -24.60
N GLN A 209 47.01 -17.31 -25.00
CA GLN A 209 47.27 -16.81 -26.35
C GLN A 209 47.20 -17.91 -27.42
N ASP A 210 47.53 -19.16 -27.07
CA ASP A 210 47.65 -20.24 -28.07
C ASP A 210 46.31 -20.85 -28.48
N HIS A 211 45.30 -20.77 -27.62
CA HIS A 211 44.05 -21.54 -27.75
C HIS A 211 42.80 -20.80 -27.29
N GLY A 212 42.93 -19.57 -26.75
CA GLY A 212 41.79 -18.72 -26.41
C GLY A 212 40.96 -19.18 -25.21
N ILE A 213 41.42 -20.16 -24.44
CA ILE A 213 40.71 -20.68 -23.26
C ILE A 213 41.06 -19.83 -22.02
N PRO A 214 40.07 -19.48 -21.16
CA PRO A 214 40.32 -18.75 -19.93
C PRO A 214 41.39 -19.39 -19.05
N PHE A 215 42.31 -18.59 -18.52
CA PHE A 215 43.47 -19.08 -17.77
C PHE A 215 43.09 -19.92 -16.54
N PHE A 216 41.99 -19.57 -15.87
CA PHE A 216 41.56 -20.18 -14.62
C PHE A 216 40.36 -21.14 -14.76
N ILE A 217 40.09 -21.68 -15.95
CA ILE A 217 38.88 -22.49 -16.23
C ILE A 217 38.67 -23.67 -15.26
N HIS A 218 39.74 -24.30 -14.77
CA HIS A 218 39.66 -25.43 -13.83
C HIS A 218 39.49 -25.02 -12.35
N ARG A 219 39.48 -23.71 -12.04
CA ARG A 219 39.30 -23.22 -10.67
C ARG A 219 37.82 -23.11 -10.33
N LYS A 220 37.43 -23.60 -9.16
CA LYS A 220 36.05 -23.50 -8.66
C LYS A 220 35.56 -22.04 -8.58
N ALA A 221 36.41 -21.12 -8.11
CA ALA A 221 36.08 -19.70 -8.03
C ALA A 221 35.78 -19.09 -9.41
N PHE A 222 36.44 -19.56 -10.47
CA PHE A 222 36.20 -19.11 -11.83
C PHE A 222 34.84 -19.58 -12.34
N ILE A 223 34.48 -20.84 -12.07
CA ILE A 223 33.15 -21.37 -12.43
C ILE A 223 32.05 -20.59 -11.70
N VAL A 224 32.23 -20.29 -10.41
CA VAL A 224 31.29 -19.45 -9.63
C VAL A 224 31.17 -18.05 -10.25
N PHE A 225 32.29 -17.43 -10.63
CA PHE A 225 32.30 -16.14 -11.31
C PHE A 225 31.44 -16.16 -12.58
N VAL A 226 31.68 -17.10 -13.51
CA VAL A 226 30.97 -17.16 -14.79
C VAL A 226 29.47 -17.39 -14.60
N ILE A 227 29.08 -18.28 -13.67
CA ILE A 227 27.67 -18.56 -13.39
C ILE A 227 26.99 -17.32 -12.77
N ALA A 228 27.62 -16.71 -11.77
CA ALA A 228 27.08 -15.52 -11.11
C ALA A 228 26.95 -14.33 -12.07
N ASP A 229 27.90 -14.16 -12.97
CA ASP A 229 27.91 -13.13 -14.01
C ASP A 229 26.73 -13.34 -15.00
N ALA A 230 26.53 -14.56 -15.50
CA ALA A 230 25.39 -14.91 -16.36
C ALA A 230 24.03 -14.72 -15.66
N VAL A 231 23.93 -15.13 -14.39
CA VAL A 231 22.73 -14.90 -13.57
C VAL A 231 22.49 -13.39 -13.42
N SER A 232 23.51 -12.61 -13.11
CA SER A 232 23.40 -11.16 -12.99
C SER A 232 22.86 -10.51 -14.26
N LEU A 233 23.40 -10.89 -15.43
CA LEU A 233 23.01 -10.35 -16.74
C LEU A 233 21.55 -10.70 -17.10
N THR A 234 21.15 -11.96 -16.88
CA THR A 234 19.78 -12.41 -17.19
C THR A 234 18.73 -11.73 -16.30
N PHE A 235 19.03 -11.52 -15.02
CA PHE A 235 18.12 -10.78 -14.13
C PHE A 235 18.11 -9.27 -14.40
N ALA A 236 19.26 -8.66 -14.76
CA ALA A 236 19.30 -7.26 -15.16
C ALA A 236 18.45 -6.99 -16.41
N THR A 237 18.60 -7.81 -17.45
CA THR A 237 17.80 -7.72 -18.68
C THR A 237 16.31 -7.99 -18.44
N SER A 238 15.97 -8.98 -17.60
CA SER A 238 14.58 -9.21 -17.17
C SER A 238 13.99 -8.01 -16.43
N SER A 239 14.79 -7.35 -15.58
CA SER A 239 14.39 -6.15 -14.86
C SER A 239 14.13 -4.97 -15.81
N ILE A 240 15.02 -4.75 -16.80
CA ILE A 240 14.84 -3.73 -17.86
C ILE A 240 13.52 -3.93 -18.59
N LEU A 241 13.22 -5.17 -19.02
CA LEU A 241 11.97 -5.47 -19.72
C LEU A 241 10.73 -5.19 -18.85
N MET A 242 10.78 -5.54 -17.56
CA MET A 242 9.67 -5.24 -16.64
C MET A 242 9.46 -3.73 -16.46
N PHE A 243 10.52 -2.95 -16.30
CA PHE A 243 10.40 -1.48 -16.21
C PHE A 243 9.93 -0.87 -17.54
N LEU A 244 10.33 -1.43 -18.68
CA LEU A 244 9.85 -0.99 -19.98
C LEU A 244 8.35 -1.28 -20.16
N TYR A 245 7.86 -2.41 -19.66
CA TYR A 245 6.43 -2.71 -19.60
C TYR A 245 5.63 -1.79 -18.67
N ILE A 246 6.28 -1.19 -17.67
CA ILE A 246 5.67 -0.16 -16.80
C ILE A 246 5.59 1.16 -17.56
N LEU A 247 6.67 1.58 -18.23
CA LEU A 247 6.70 2.83 -19.01
C LEU A 247 5.70 2.83 -20.17
N THR A 248 5.50 1.69 -20.82
CA THR A 248 4.59 1.52 -21.98
C THR A 248 3.15 1.14 -21.59
N SER A 249 2.85 1.04 -20.29
CA SER A 249 1.52 0.68 -19.81
C SER A 249 0.49 1.81 -20.05
N ARG A 250 -0.80 1.46 -20.11
CA ARG A 250 -1.90 2.41 -20.35
C ARG A 250 -2.32 3.23 -19.12
N TYR A 251 -1.90 2.82 -17.92
CA TYR A 251 -2.23 3.47 -16.63
C TYR A 251 -3.73 3.72 -16.42
N ALA A 252 -4.58 2.76 -16.80
CA ALA A 252 -6.00 2.82 -16.46
C ALA A 252 -6.18 2.68 -14.94
N GLU A 253 -7.29 3.19 -14.38
CA GLU A 253 -7.53 3.12 -12.92
C GLU A 253 -7.41 1.69 -12.38
N GLU A 254 -7.96 0.71 -13.11
CA GLU A 254 -7.92 -0.69 -12.71
C GLU A 254 -6.53 -1.32 -12.76
N ASP A 255 -5.62 -0.78 -13.56
CA ASP A 255 -4.25 -1.29 -13.65
C ASP A 255 -3.48 -1.07 -12.33
N PHE A 256 -3.81 -0.02 -11.59
CA PHE A 256 -3.20 0.29 -10.29
C PHE A 256 -3.53 -0.75 -9.21
N LEU A 257 -4.54 -1.59 -9.40
CA LEU A 257 -4.92 -2.61 -8.42
C LEU A 257 -3.96 -3.78 -8.36
N GLU A 258 -3.59 -4.32 -9.51
CA GLU A 258 -2.80 -5.54 -9.58
C GLU A 258 -1.72 -5.49 -10.64
N SER A 259 -2.05 -5.04 -11.86
CA SER A 259 -1.14 -5.21 -13.00
C SER A 259 0.14 -4.37 -12.83
N LEU A 260 0.00 -3.11 -12.42
CA LEU A 260 1.10 -2.17 -12.21
C LEU A 260 1.96 -2.53 -10.98
N PRO A 261 1.40 -2.71 -9.77
CA PRO A 261 2.18 -3.13 -8.59
C PRO A 261 2.91 -4.46 -8.78
N LYS A 262 2.29 -5.47 -9.41
CA LYS A 262 2.93 -6.76 -9.69
C LYS A 262 4.07 -6.66 -10.71
N LYS A 263 3.95 -5.79 -11.71
CA LYS A 263 5.06 -5.51 -12.64
C LYS A 263 6.22 -4.85 -11.90
N LEU A 264 5.93 -3.84 -11.06
CA LEU A 264 6.94 -3.13 -10.26
C LEU A 264 7.69 -4.09 -9.34
N MET A 265 6.97 -4.95 -8.59
CA MET A 265 7.58 -5.96 -7.73
C MET A 265 8.49 -6.93 -8.48
N ARG A 266 8.06 -7.46 -9.63
CA ARG A 266 8.90 -8.36 -10.43
C ARG A 266 10.16 -7.66 -10.95
N GLY A 267 10.04 -6.39 -11.36
CA GLY A 267 11.18 -5.58 -11.79
C GLY A 267 12.20 -5.34 -10.68
N LEU A 268 11.74 -4.92 -9.50
CA LEU A 268 12.59 -4.68 -8.33
C LEU A 268 13.22 -5.96 -7.78
N ALA A 269 12.47 -7.07 -7.70
CA ALA A 269 13.01 -8.36 -7.26
C ALA A 269 14.10 -8.88 -8.23
N ALA A 270 13.89 -8.75 -9.54
CA ALA A 270 14.91 -9.09 -10.53
C ALA A 270 16.15 -8.20 -10.40
N LEU A 271 15.97 -6.88 -10.18
CA LEU A 271 17.08 -5.95 -9.96
C LEU A 271 17.90 -6.32 -8.72
N PHE A 272 17.22 -6.62 -7.61
CA PHE A 272 17.87 -7.05 -6.37
C PHE A 272 18.70 -8.32 -6.57
N LEU A 273 18.13 -9.33 -7.25
CA LEU A 273 18.83 -10.58 -7.52
C LEU A 273 20.03 -10.38 -8.47
N SER A 274 19.92 -9.46 -9.43
CA SER A 274 21.02 -9.06 -10.30
C SER A 274 22.16 -8.39 -9.51
N ILE A 275 21.86 -7.42 -8.64
CA ILE A 275 22.86 -6.76 -7.78
C ILE A 275 23.56 -7.79 -6.88
N PHE A 276 22.79 -8.70 -6.28
CA PHE A 276 23.34 -9.77 -5.44
C PHE A 276 24.30 -10.66 -6.24
N ALA A 277 23.88 -11.15 -7.42
CA ALA A 277 24.71 -11.99 -8.28
C ALA A 277 25.96 -11.26 -8.78
N MET A 278 25.86 -9.98 -9.14
CA MET A 278 26.99 -9.14 -9.51
C MET A 278 28.04 -9.05 -8.38
N MET A 279 27.60 -8.89 -7.13
CA MET A 279 28.51 -8.81 -5.98
C MET A 279 29.19 -10.16 -5.67
N VAL A 280 28.49 -11.27 -5.93
CA VAL A 280 29.08 -12.62 -5.88
C VAL A 280 30.13 -12.78 -6.98
N ALA A 281 29.84 -12.37 -8.22
CA ALA A 281 30.80 -12.41 -9.33
C ALA A 281 32.04 -11.55 -9.02
N PHE A 282 31.84 -10.32 -8.55
CA PHE A 282 32.92 -9.43 -8.13
C PHE A 282 33.80 -10.07 -7.05
N SER A 283 33.20 -10.67 -6.02
CA SER A 283 33.94 -11.38 -4.97
C SER A 283 34.73 -12.58 -5.53
N ALA A 284 34.07 -13.41 -6.35
CA ALA A 284 34.68 -14.59 -6.96
C ALA A 284 35.89 -14.24 -7.85
N SER A 285 35.85 -13.11 -8.56
CA SER A 285 36.97 -12.58 -9.33
C SER A 285 38.24 -12.38 -8.49
N PHE A 286 38.13 -11.80 -7.30
CA PHE A 286 39.29 -11.64 -6.40
C PHE A 286 39.81 -12.97 -5.87
N PHE A 287 38.93 -13.93 -5.57
CA PHE A 287 39.34 -15.29 -5.20
C PHE A 287 40.06 -16.02 -6.35
N VAL A 288 39.72 -15.74 -7.60
CA VAL A 288 40.45 -16.25 -8.77
C VAL A 288 41.87 -15.69 -8.83
N LEU A 289 42.05 -14.37 -8.64
CA LEU A 289 43.38 -13.73 -8.75
C LEU A 289 44.31 -14.02 -7.56
N TYR A 290 43.81 -14.02 -6.32
CA TYR A 290 44.67 -13.99 -5.12
C TYR A 290 44.75 -15.31 -4.33
N HIS A 291 44.31 -16.41 -4.94
CA HIS A 291 44.10 -17.71 -4.31
C HIS A 291 45.27 -18.23 -3.43
N ASN A 292 46.53 -18.03 -3.84
CA ASN A 292 47.67 -18.72 -3.22
C ASN A 292 48.61 -17.87 -2.35
N LYS A 293 48.58 -16.54 -2.46
CA LYS A 293 49.55 -15.68 -1.75
C LYS A 293 48.93 -14.61 -0.85
N LEU A 294 47.63 -14.30 -1.00
CA LEU A 294 46.98 -13.20 -0.30
C LEU A 294 45.47 -13.45 -0.06
N ILE A 295 45.09 -14.62 0.47
CA ILE A 295 43.68 -14.99 0.70
C ILE A 295 42.93 -13.97 1.58
N TRP A 296 43.63 -13.28 2.49
CA TRP A 296 43.03 -12.24 3.32
C TRP A 296 42.47 -11.06 2.51
N VAL A 297 43.06 -10.75 1.34
CA VAL A 297 42.61 -9.64 0.48
C VAL A 297 41.19 -9.90 -0.09
N PRO A 298 40.90 -11.02 -0.78
CA PRO A 298 39.54 -11.36 -1.19
C PRO A 298 38.54 -11.41 -0.02
N VAL A 299 38.94 -11.95 1.13
CA VAL A 299 38.05 -12.04 2.32
C VAL A 299 37.63 -10.64 2.79
N VAL A 300 38.58 -9.72 2.91
CA VAL A 300 38.31 -8.33 3.28
C VAL A 300 37.43 -7.65 2.23
N ILE A 301 37.73 -7.82 0.94
CA ILE A 301 36.94 -7.23 -0.15
C ILE A 301 35.50 -7.76 -0.14
N THR A 302 35.30 -9.06 0.03
CA THR A 302 33.96 -9.66 0.12
C THR A 302 33.19 -9.13 1.34
N ALA A 303 33.86 -8.96 2.49
CA ALA A 303 33.22 -8.35 3.66
C ALA A 303 32.73 -6.93 3.36
N PHE A 304 33.55 -6.08 2.73
CA PHE A 304 33.15 -4.74 2.31
C PHE A 304 32.06 -4.75 1.23
N ALA A 305 32.14 -5.64 0.24
CA ALA A 305 31.14 -5.76 -0.83
C ALA A 305 29.77 -6.25 -0.31
N SER A 306 29.75 -7.03 0.77
CA SER A 306 28.50 -7.50 1.39
C SER A 306 27.71 -6.38 2.09
N LEU A 307 28.38 -5.34 2.59
CA LEU A 307 27.75 -4.28 3.37
C LEU A 307 26.68 -3.50 2.57
N PRO A 308 26.95 -2.99 1.34
CA PRO A 308 25.92 -2.36 0.50
C PRO A 308 24.74 -3.29 0.19
N VAL A 309 25.01 -4.59 -0.04
CA VAL A 309 23.97 -5.57 -0.34
C VAL A 309 23.04 -5.78 0.84
N ILE A 310 23.58 -5.88 2.06
CA ILE A 310 22.79 -6.03 3.29
C ILE A 310 21.95 -4.77 3.55
N LEU A 311 22.54 -3.59 3.36
CA LEU A 311 21.82 -2.32 3.51
C LEU A 311 20.69 -2.19 2.48
N TYR A 312 20.97 -2.50 1.22
CA TYR A 312 19.98 -2.48 0.15
C TYR A 312 18.89 -3.52 0.39
N ALA A 313 19.24 -4.75 0.78
CA ALA A 313 18.29 -5.79 1.13
C ALA A 313 17.35 -5.36 2.25
N ARG A 314 17.87 -4.73 3.32
CA ARG A 314 17.05 -4.25 4.43
C ARG A 314 16.07 -3.15 3.97
N HIS A 315 16.51 -2.26 3.11
CA HIS A 315 15.66 -1.18 2.57
C HIS A 315 14.59 -1.73 1.62
N GLU A 316 14.99 -2.57 0.66
CA GLU A 316 14.11 -3.13 -0.37
C GLU A 316 13.11 -4.14 0.21
N TYR A 317 13.50 -4.87 1.25
CA TYR A 317 12.63 -5.84 1.92
C TYR A 317 11.38 -5.20 2.50
N GLY A 318 11.50 -4.00 3.09
CA GLY A 318 10.34 -3.26 3.60
C GLY A 318 9.36 -2.91 2.49
N LEU A 319 9.87 -2.36 1.39
CA LEU A 319 9.06 -1.97 0.24
C LEU A 319 8.40 -3.18 -0.46
N LEU A 320 9.14 -4.27 -0.67
CA LEU A 320 8.59 -5.50 -1.26
C LEU A 320 7.51 -6.13 -0.38
N ILE A 321 7.69 -6.11 0.94
CA ILE A 321 6.67 -6.58 1.89
C ILE A 321 5.43 -5.72 1.84
N ASP A 322 5.57 -4.39 1.85
CA ASP A 322 4.43 -3.48 1.80
C ASP A 322 3.63 -3.67 0.52
N VAL A 323 4.31 -3.75 -0.64
CA VAL A 323 3.65 -3.98 -1.93
C VAL A 323 3.02 -5.37 -1.96
N TYR A 324 3.68 -6.40 -1.41
CA TYR A 324 3.14 -7.76 -1.33
C TYR A 324 1.89 -7.80 -0.44
N HIS A 325 1.93 -7.22 0.76
CA HIS A 325 0.78 -7.16 1.67
C HIS A 325 -0.36 -6.30 1.09
N SER A 326 -0.06 -5.19 0.43
CA SER A 326 -1.06 -4.37 -0.26
C SER A 326 -1.76 -5.17 -1.36
N THR A 327 -0.98 -5.88 -2.19
CA THR A 327 -1.49 -6.60 -3.36
C THR A 327 -2.19 -7.90 -3.01
N TYR A 328 -1.65 -8.69 -2.07
CA TYR A 328 -2.14 -10.03 -1.75
C TYR A 328 -2.86 -10.11 -0.39
N GLY A 329 -2.49 -9.27 0.57
CA GLY A 329 -3.07 -9.25 1.93
C GLY A 329 -4.37 -8.43 2.05
N SER A 330 -4.76 -7.68 1.02
CA SER A 330 -6.00 -6.90 1.00
C SER A 330 -7.26 -7.74 1.25
N LYS A 331 -7.24 -9.04 0.89
CA LYS A 331 -8.35 -9.98 1.20
C LYS A 331 -8.52 -10.26 2.69
N ASP A 332 -7.43 -10.32 3.45
CA ASP A 332 -7.47 -10.58 4.90
C ASP A 332 -7.82 -9.33 5.70
N LEU A 333 -7.56 -8.16 5.10
CA LEU A 333 -7.74 -6.84 5.70
C LEU A 333 -9.22 -6.47 5.89
N PHE A 334 -10.05 -6.81 4.91
CA PHE A 334 -11.49 -6.51 4.91
C PHE A 334 -12.36 -7.67 5.42
N LYS A 335 -11.78 -8.80 5.80
CA LYS A 335 -12.53 -9.98 6.20
C LYS A 335 -11.95 -10.61 7.47
N PRO A 336 -12.40 -10.19 8.67
CA PRO A 336 -11.83 -10.69 9.90
C PRO A 336 -12.11 -12.20 10.04
N LYS A 337 -11.06 -13.00 10.23
CA LYS A 337 -11.17 -14.45 10.50
C LYS A 337 -11.80 -14.75 11.87
N LYS A 338 -11.88 -13.76 12.76
CA LYS A 338 -12.35 -13.90 14.14
C LYS A 338 -13.52 -12.94 14.37
N ARG A 339 -14.66 -13.48 14.83
CA ARG A 339 -15.81 -12.69 15.28
C ARG A 339 -15.46 -11.96 16.58
N VAL A 340 -15.74 -10.67 16.63
CA VAL A 340 -15.36 -9.77 17.71
C VAL A 340 -16.59 -9.21 18.42
N LEU A 341 -17.73 -9.07 17.73
CA LEU A 341 -18.98 -8.56 18.29
C LEU A 341 -19.72 -9.67 19.07
N TYR A 342 -20.01 -10.79 18.40
CA TYR A 342 -20.65 -11.96 19.01
C TYR A 342 -19.58 -12.98 19.39
N LYS A 343 -19.28 -13.08 20.70
CA LYS A 343 -18.35 -14.05 21.26
C LYS A 343 -19.06 -15.35 21.62
#